data_AF-A0A952NR29-F1
#
_entry.id   AF-A0A952NR29-F1
#
_cell.length_a   1.000
_cell.length_b   1.000
_cell.length_c   1.000
_cell.angle_alpha   90.00
_cell.angle_beta   90.00
_cell.angle_gamma   90.00
#
_symmetry.space_group_name_H-M   'P 1'
#
loop_
_entity.id
_entity.type
_entity.pdbx_description
1 polymer ?
#
loop_
_entity_poly.entity_id
_entity_poly.type
_entity_poly.pdbx_seq_one_letter_code
_entity_poly.pdbx_strand_id
1 'polypeptide(L)'
;MKTKLYHGDLDAEEMAVTLANFFNRGGLTAQSSVRGETAYVRITTREARGSGGRTSLAVALAQRGERVEASVGEQSMLGLAGSLGASALLAWLNPLNLLGRLDDIAADIENLTLEDQVWKLLDRMAANGGASTQLARRLQRMACSYCNTANAVGAGRCVACGAPLGDVQPSGCPQCGFVVLAGEKQCPNCGQKLR
;
A
#
# COMPACT_ATOMS: atom_id res chain seq x y z
N MET A 1 3.65 -8.46 -17.96
CA MET A 1 3.87 -7.42 -16.93
C MET A 1 2.75 -6.42 -17.05
N LYS A 2 1.97 -6.21 -15.98
CA LYS A 2 1.00 -5.12 -15.91
C LYS A 2 1.58 -4.03 -15.01
N THR A 3 1.53 -2.79 -15.46
CA THR A 3 2.07 -1.65 -14.73
C THR A 3 0.98 -0.61 -14.54
N LYS A 4 0.89 -0.04 -13.34
CA LYS A 4 -0.05 1.03 -12.99
C LYS A 4 0.70 2.10 -12.22
N LEU A 5 0.42 3.35 -12.56
CA LEU A 5 0.95 4.50 -11.86
C LEU A 5 -0.05 4.95 -10.80
N TYR A 6 0.43 5.12 -9.57
CA TYR A 6 -0.33 5.64 -8.45
C TYR A 6 0.16 7.03 -8.08
N HIS A 7 -0.80 7.89 -7.76
CA HIS A 7 -0.57 9.28 -7.39
C HIS A 7 -1.05 9.48 -5.95
N GLY A 8 -0.36 10.35 -5.22
CA GLY A 8 -0.70 10.68 -3.84
C GLY A 8 0.53 10.62 -2.95
N ASP A 9 0.33 10.92 -1.67
CA ASP A 9 1.37 10.79 -0.65
C ASP A 9 1.59 9.30 -0.33
N LEU A 10 2.26 8.62 -1.24
CA LEU A 10 2.49 7.19 -1.24
C LEU A 10 3.99 6.92 -1.11
N ASP A 11 4.32 6.04 -0.17
CA ASP A 11 5.67 5.55 0.03
C ASP A 11 5.78 4.11 -0.46
N ALA A 12 6.68 3.88 -1.41
CA ALA A 12 6.88 2.57 -2.03
C ALA A 12 7.32 1.50 -1.03
N GLU A 13 8.10 1.86 -0.01
CA GLU A 13 8.57 0.92 1.01
C GLU A 13 7.42 0.53 1.96
N GLU A 14 6.63 1.49 2.44
CA GLU A 14 5.45 1.25 3.28
C GLU A 14 4.42 0.36 2.55
N MET A 15 4.17 0.64 1.26
CA MET A 15 3.32 -0.19 0.42
C MET A 15 3.87 -1.61 0.27
N ALA A 16 5.18 -1.78 0.11
CA ALA A 16 5.81 -3.08 -0.01
C ALA A 16 5.72 -3.92 1.28
N VAL A 17 5.97 -3.30 2.43
CA VAL A 17 5.83 -3.94 3.75
C VAL A 17 4.37 -4.35 3.98
N THR A 18 3.42 -3.48 3.64
CA THR A 18 1.99 -3.77 3.79
C THR A 18 1.55 -4.95 2.91
N LEU A 19 1.98 -4.99 1.65
CA LEU A 19 1.75 -6.12 0.75
C LEU A 19 2.35 -7.43 1.31
N ALA A 20 3.60 -7.39 1.76
CA ALA A 20 4.25 -8.57 2.34
C ALA A 20 3.48 -9.09 3.56
N ASN A 21 3.09 -8.22 4.48
CA ASN A 21 2.30 -8.60 5.65
C ASN A 21 0.92 -9.17 5.27
N PHE A 22 0.26 -8.58 4.27
CA PHE A 22 -1.05 -9.05 3.82
C PHE A 22 -0.98 -10.43 3.15
N PHE A 23 0.08 -10.74 2.41
CA PHE A 23 0.21 -12.02 1.69
C PHE A 23 1.04 -13.07 2.44
N ASN A 24 1.72 -12.74 3.53
CA ASN A 24 2.48 -13.68 4.34
C ASN A 24 1.60 -14.47 5.33
N ARG A 25 0.57 -15.16 4.82
CA ARG A 25 -0.37 -15.95 5.62
C ARG A 25 -0.92 -17.14 4.83
N GLY A 26 -1.44 -18.13 5.55
CA GLY A 26 -1.98 -19.35 4.95
C GLY A 26 -0.91 -20.11 4.16
N GLY A 27 -1.27 -20.57 2.96
CA GLY A 27 -0.36 -21.26 2.03
C GLY A 27 0.58 -20.35 1.25
N LEU A 28 0.70 -19.06 1.60
CA LEU A 28 1.54 -18.09 0.91
C LEU A 28 2.69 -17.60 1.82
N THR A 29 3.83 -17.36 1.21
CA THR A 29 4.96 -16.64 1.81
C THR A 29 5.17 -15.38 1.03
N ALA A 30 5.28 -14.25 1.71
CA ALA A 30 5.63 -12.99 1.08
C ALA A 30 6.81 -12.33 1.80
N GLN A 31 7.74 -11.76 1.01
CA GLN A 31 8.92 -11.07 1.52
C GLN A 31 9.08 -9.75 0.77
N SER A 32 9.28 -8.66 1.49
CA SER A 32 9.66 -7.37 0.92
C SER A 32 11.17 -7.16 1.01
N SER A 33 11.71 -6.39 0.07
CA SER A 33 13.09 -5.93 0.08
C SER A 33 13.19 -4.61 -0.68
N VAL A 34 14.07 -3.71 -0.26
CA VAL A 34 14.28 -2.41 -0.94
C VAL A 34 15.65 -2.41 -1.62
N ARG A 35 15.72 -1.90 -2.85
CA ARG A 35 17.00 -1.61 -3.53
C ARG A 35 16.91 -0.26 -4.21
N GLY A 36 17.70 0.70 -3.74
CA GLY A 36 17.63 2.08 -4.24
C GLY A 36 16.24 2.67 -4.04
N GLU A 37 15.67 3.27 -5.08
CA GLU A 37 14.32 3.86 -5.07
C GLU A 37 13.21 2.85 -5.41
N THR A 38 13.49 1.55 -5.40
CA THR A 38 12.51 0.52 -5.76
C THR A 38 12.35 -0.49 -4.63
N ALA A 39 11.12 -0.64 -4.17
CA ALA A 39 10.73 -1.69 -3.24
C ALA A 39 10.17 -2.90 -4.00
N TYR A 40 10.61 -4.09 -3.64
CA TYR A 40 10.23 -5.34 -4.26
C TYR A 40 9.48 -6.20 -3.26
N VAL A 41 8.38 -6.81 -3.69
CA VAL A 41 7.63 -7.82 -2.94
C VAL A 41 7.62 -9.11 -3.72
N ARG A 42 8.00 -10.19 -3.07
CA ARG A 42 7.99 -11.54 -3.63
C ARG A 42 6.93 -12.36 -2.91
N ILE A 43 5.97 -12.91 -3.64
CA ILE A 43 4.90 -13.77 -3.11
C ILE A 43 5.03 -15.16 -3.75
N THR A 44 5.11 -16.18 -2.91
CA THR A 44 5.29 -17.58 -3.33
C THR A 44 4.31 -18.48 -2.61
N THR A 45 3.77 -19.49 -3.30
CA THR A 45 3.02 -20.57 -2.66
C THR A 45 3.96 -21.49 -1.88
N ARG A 46 3.62 -21.84 -0.63
CA ARG A 46 4.26 -22.89 0.14
C ARG A 46 3.74 -24.22 -0.41
N GLU A 47 4.64 -25.10 -0.80
CA GLU A 47 4.32 -26.37 -1.46
C GLU A 47 3.23 -27.16 -0.71
N ALA A 48 2.07 -27.36 -1.36
CA ALA A 48 1.25 -28.52 -1.07
C ALA A 48 1.92 -29.70 -1.80
N ARG A 49 2.46 -30.64 -1.04
CA ARG A 49 3.01 -31.91 -1.53
C ARG A 49 1.95 -32.62 -2.38
N GLY A 50 1.98 -32.48 -3.70
CA GLY A 50 1.07 -33.25 -4.56
C GLY A 50 0.90 -32.82 -6.01
N SER A 51 0.85 -31.53 -6.35
CA SER A 51 0.54 -31.16 -7.75
C SER A 51 0.84 -29.69 -8.08
N GLY A 52 1.65 -29.46 -9.11
CA GLY A 52 1.43 -28.34 -10.03
C GLY A 52 1.99 -26.95 -9.68
N GLY A 53 3.32 -26.81 -9.61
CA GLY A 53 4.00 -25.54 -9.93
C GLY A 53 4.26 -24.55 -8.79
N ARG A 54 5.47 -23.98 -8.77
CA ARG A 54 5.85 -22.88 -7.88
C ARG A 54 5.39 -21.56 -8.50
N THR A 55 4.19 -21.10 -8.16
CA THR A 55 3.76 -19.75 -8.57
C THR A 55 4.55 -18.74 -7.76
N SER A 56 5.33 -17.92 -8.46
CA SER A 56 6.13 -16.87 -7.87
C SER A 56 5.77 -15.55 -8.50
N LEU A 57 4.89 -14.83 -7.82
CA LEU A 57 4.48 -13.48 -8.22
C LEU A 57 5.46 -12.49 -7.58
N ALA A 58 5.84 -11.48 -8.31
CA ALA A 58 6.67 -10.42 -7.82
C ALA A 58 6.10 -9.05 -8.21
N VAL A 59 6.25 -8.12 -7.30
CA VAL A 59 5.77 -6.75 -7.39
C VAL A 59 6.97 -5.84 -7.25
N ALA A 60 7.15 -4.88 -8.15
CA ALA A 60 8.08 -3.78 -7.98
C ALA A 60 7.29 -2.48 -7.82
N LEU A 61 7.69 -1.68 -6.83
CA LEU A 61 7.14 -0.37 -6.51
C LEU A 61 8.29 0.63 -6.63
N ALA A 62 8.35 1.37 -7.72
CA ALA A 62 9.37 2.39 -7.95
C ALA A 62 8.85 3.75 -7.49
N GLN A 63 9.60 4.38 -6.57
CA GLN A 63 9.33 5.75 -6.13
C GLN A 63 9.75 6.75 -7.21
N ARG A 64 8.85 7.64 -7.62
CA ARG A 64 9.07 8.69 -8.64
C ARG A 64 8.49 10.02 -8.16
N GLY A 65 9.18 10.66 -7.22
CA GLY A 65 8.66 11.85 -6.53
C GLY A 65 7.41 11.49 -5.72
N GLU A 66 6.31 12.23 -5.92
CA GLU A 66 5.00 11.98 -5.28
C GLU A 66 4.16 10.91 -6.01
N ARG A 67 4.82 9.98 -6.69
CA ARG A 67 4.16 8.92 -7.45
C ARG A 67 4.85 7.60 -7.19
N VAL A 68 4.06 6.53 -7.17
CA VAL A 68 4.55 5.16 -7.07
C VAL A 68 4.14 4.41 -8.33
N GLU A 69 5.12 3.93 -9.08
CA GLU A 69 4.89 3.04 -10.21
C GLU A 69 4.91 1.59 -9.73
N ALA A 70 3.77 0.90 -9.85
CA ALA A 70 3.65 -0.50 -9.48
C ALA A 70 3.68 -1.40 -10.72
N SER A 71 4.57 -2.39 -10.72
CA SER A 71 4.69 -3.41 -11.75
C SER A 71 4.52 -4.80 -11.14
N VAL A 72 3.59 -5.59 -11.67
CA VAL A 72 3.29 -6.95 -11.19
C VAL A 72 3.54 -7.97 -12.30
N GLY A 73 4.21 -9.08 -11.96
CA GLY A 73 4.50 -10.17 -12.90
C GLY A 73 5.26 -11.34 -12.26
N GLU A 74 5.65 -12.32 -13.07
CA GLU A 74 6.40 -13.50 -12.60
C GLU A 74 7.90 -13.20 -12.40
N GLN A 75 8.56 -13.94 -11.49
CA GLN A 75 9.94 -13.68 -11.04
C GLN A 75 11.01 -13.60 -12.14
N SER A 76 10.81 -14.23 -13.30
CA SER A 76 11.81 -14.26 -14.37
C SER A 76 11.99 -12.91 -15.09
N MET A 77 11.07 -11.96 -14.91
CA MET A 77 11.03 -10.72 -15.68
C MET A 77 11.47 -9.46 -14.91
N LEU A 78 11.66 -9.55 -13.58
CA LEU A 78 12.02 -8.39 -12.72
C LEU A 78 13.53 -8.12 -12.59
N GLY A 79 14.35 -8.83 -13.38
CA GLY A 79 15.80 -8.63 -13.46
C GLY A 79 16.27 -7.68 -14.57
N LEU A 80 15.36 -7.08 -15.36
CA LEU A 80 15.71 -6.32 -16.58
C LEU A 80 15.25 -4.85 -16.58
N ALA A 81 14.84 -4.29 -15.43
CA ALA A 81 14.47 -2.87 -15.33
C ALA A 81 15.68 -1.89 -15.31
N GLY A 82 16.77 -2.27 -15.98
CA GLY A 82 17.92 -1.40 -16.23
C GLY A 82 17.75 -0.45 -17.42
N SER A 83 16.78 -0.69 -18.31
CA SER A 83 16.40 0.34 -19.30
C SER A 83 15.04 0.03 -19.94
N LEU A 84 14.15 1.01 -19.92
CA LEU A 84 12.98 1.08 -20.81
C LEU A 84 13.39 1.20 -22.31
N GLY A 85 14.69 1.13 -22.65
CA GLY A 85 15.23 1.18 -24.01
C GLY A 85 15.47 -0.19 -24.65
N ALA A 86 15.64 -1.27 -23.87
CA ALA A 86 15.92 -2.61 -24.44
C ALA A 86 14.67 -3.27 -25.04
N SER A 87 13.49 -3.02 -24.46
CA SER A 87 12.23 -3.61 -24.90
C SER A 87 11.74 -3.07 -26.26
N ALA A 88 12.10 -1.84 -26.61
CA ALA A 88 11.77 -1.25 -27.91
C ALA A 88 12.54 -1.90 -29.07
N LEU A 89 13.78 -2.34 -28.83
CA LEU A 89 14.62 -2.97 -29.86
C LEU A 89 14.22 -4.42 -30.16
N LEU A 90 13.71 -5.15 -29.16
CA LEU A 90 13.29 -6.55 -29.33
C LEU A 90 11.90 -6.68 -29.96
N ALA A 91 11.02 -5.68 -29.81
CA ALA A 91 9.71 -5.66 -30.48
C ALA A 91 9.83 -5.51 -32.02
N TRP A 92 10.92 -4.91 -32.51
CA TRP A 92 11.14 -4.75 -33.94
C TRP A 92 11.63 -6.05 -34.61
N LEU A 93 12.30 -6.94 -33.87
CA LEU A 93 12.92 -8.15 -34.45
C LEU A 93 11.99 -9.37 -34.50
N ASN A 94 10.78 -9.31 -33.91
CA ASN A 94 9.89 -10.48 -33.91
C ASN A 94 8.39 -10.10 -33.94
N PRO A 95 7.84 -9.77 -35.13
CA PRO A 95 6.50 -9.20 -35.26
C PRO A 95 5.34 -10.20 -35.13
N LEU A 96 5.60 -11.49 -34.87
CA LEU A 96 4.58 -12.53 -34.88
C LEU A 96 4.14 -13.05 -33.50
N ASN A 97 4.65 -12.48 -32.40
CA ASN A 97 4.31 -12.98 -31.05
C ASN A 97 3.13 -12.25 -30.37
N LEU A 98 2.32 -11.52 -31.13
CA LEU A 98 1.18 -10.74 -30.63
C LEU A 98 -0.20 -11.28 -31.06
N LEU A 99 -0.26 -12.45 -31.70
CA LEU A 99 -1.52 -13.09 -32.08
C LEU A 99 -1.74 -14.34 -31.23
N GLY A 100 -2.28 -14.11 -30.03
CA GLY A 100 -2.67 -15.22 -29.16
C GLY A 100 -2.97 -14.82 -27.72
N ARG A 101 -3.87 -13.86 -27.51
CA ARG A 101 -4.70 -13.78 -26.28
C ARG A 101 -5.71 -12.64 -26.36
N LEU A 102 -6.68 -12.81 -27.25
CA LEU A 102 -7.98 -12.16 -27.18
C LEU A 102 -8.99 -13.30 -27.28
N ASP A 103 -9.28 -13.95 -26.15
CA ASP A 103 -10.56 -14.62 -25.90
C ASP A 103 -10.52 -15.15 -24.46
N ASP A 104 -11.30 -14.47 -23.62
CA ASP A 104 -12.11 -15.00 -22.52
C ASP A 104 -12.38 -13.87 -21.52
N ILE A 105 -13.42 -13.09 -21.84
CA ILE A 105 -14.14 -12.27 -20.88
C ILE A 105 -15.40 -13.05 -20.46
N ALA A 106 -15.52 -13.20 -19.15
CA ALA A 106 -16.70 -13.53 -18.34
C ALA A 106 -17.12 -15.02 -18.23
N ALA A 107 -16.99 -15.56 -17.02
CA ALA A 107 -18.12 -16.01 -16.20
C ALA A 107 -17.66 -16.36 -14.77
N ASP A 108 -18.43 -15.89 -13.80
CA ASP A 108 -18.54 -16.31 -12.40
C ASP A 108 -17.49 -15.96 -11.32
N ILE A 109 -18.08 -15.50 -10.22
CA ILE A 109 -17.52 -15.09 -8.94
C ILE A 109 -17.19 -16.37 -8.16
N GLU A 110 -15.91 -16.66 -7.91
CA GLU A 110 -15.42 -17.16 -6.61
C GLU A 110 -13.91 -17.48 -6.50
N ASN A 111 -13.08 -17.21 -7.50
CA ASN A 111 -11.62 -17.37 -7.35
C ASN A 111 -10.84 -16.20 -7.97
N LEU A 112 -10.61 -15.14 -7.18
CA LEU A 112 -9.70 -14.06 -7.58
C LEU A 112 -8.27 -14.59 -7.68
N THR A 113 -7.61 -14.35 -8.81
CA THR A 113 -6.19 -14.72 -8.95
C THR A 113 -5.33 -13.94 -7.95
N LEU A 114 -4.16 -14.47 -7.61
CA LEU A 114 -3.21 -13.79 -6.72
C LEU A 114 -2.83 -12.40 -7.25
N GLU A 115 -2.71 -12.27 -8.58
CA GLU A 115 -2.47 -10.99 -9.25
C GLU A 115 -3.62 -9.99 -9.02
N ASP A 116 -4.87 -10.41 -9.19
CA ASP A 116 -6.03 -9.54 -8.94
C ASP A 116 -6.11 -9.08 -7.49
N GLN A 117 -5.75 -9.94 -6.55
CA GLN A 117 -5.70 -9.60 -5.13
C GLN A 117 -4.63 -8.55 -4.84
N VAL A 118 -3.46 -8.65 -5.49
CA VAL A 118 -2.39 -7.64 -5.39
C VAL A 118 -2.88 -6.30 -5.91
N TRP A 119 -3.48 -6.26 -7.11
CA TRP A 119 -3.99 -5.02 -7.69
C TRP A 119 -5.09 -4.39 -6.83
N LYS A 120 -6.03 -5.19 -6.32
CA LYS A 120 -7.07 -4.69 -5.41
C LYS A 120 -6.50 -4.08 -4.14
N LEU A 121 -5.44 -4.66 -3.58
CA LEU A 121 -4.82 -4.12 -2.39
C LEU A 121 -4.02 -2.85 -2.69
N LEU A 122 -3.26 -2.82 -3.79
CA LEU A 122 -2.58 -1.62 -4.27
C LEU A 122 -3.57 -0.46 -4.51
N ASP A 123 -4.71 -0.74 -5.11
CA ASP A 123 -5.77 0.26 -5.35
C ASP A 123 -6.36 0.79 -4.03
N ARG A 124 -6.57 -0.08 -3.04
CA ARG A 124 -6.99 0.33 -1.69
C ARG A 124 -5.92 1.17 -1.00
N MET A 125 -4.66 0.79 -1.09
CA MET A 125 -3.55 1.57 -0.51
C MET A 125 -3.42 2.92 -1.20
N ALA A 126 -3.59 3.01 -2.52
CA ALA A 126 -3.58 4.28 -3.22
C ALA A 126 -4.77 5.17 -2.83
N ALA A 127 -5.97 4.59 -2.69
CA ALA A 127 -7.14 5.31 -2.21
C ALA A 127 -7.00 5.77 -0.74
N ASN A 128 -6.29 4.99 0.09
CA ASN A 128 -6.12 5.24 1.52
C ASN A 128 -4.78 5.88 1.89
N GLY A 129 -3.83 6.03 0.96
CA GLY A 129 -2.46 6.45 1.25
C GLY A 129 -2.37 7.91 1.66
N GLY A 130 -3.35 8.72 1.26
CA GLY A 130 -3.58 10.03 1.86
C GLY A 130 -3.99 9.99 3.33
N ALA A 131 -4.42 8.85 3.87
CA ALA A 131 -4.92 8.70 5.24
C ALA A 131 -3.82 8.30 6.24
N SER A 132 -2.85 7.45 5.89
CA SER A 132 -1.81 6.98 6.84
C SER A 132 -0.74 8.04 7.16
N THR A 133 -0.24 8.78 6.16
CA THR A 133 0.66 9.92 6.39
C THR A 133 -0.05 11.12 7.01
N GLN A 134 -1.34 11.30 6.72
CA GLN A 134 -2.18 12.28 7.40
C GLN A 134 -2.40 11.89 8.87
N LEU A 135 -2.63 10.61 9.17
CA LEU A 135 -2.65 10.07 10.54
C LEU A 135 -1.33 10.30 11.26
N ALA A 136 -0.19 9.94 10.65
CA ALA A 136 1.14 10.11 11.26
C ALA A 136 1.45 11.59 11.53
N ARG A 137 1.16 12.50 10.59
CA ARG A 137 1.31 13.96 10.79
C ARG A 137 0.33 14.51 11.83
N ARG A 138 -0.90 14.00 11.89
CA ARG A 138 -1.92 14.40 12.86
C ARG A 138 -1.63 13.90 14.28
N LEU A 139 -1.02 12.73 14.41
CA LEU A 139 -0.61 12.12 15.68
C LEU A 139 0.72 12.67 16.22
N GLN A 140 1.47 13.44 15.43
CA GLN A 140 2.82 13.83 15.83
C GLN A 140 2.85 14.83 16.98
N ARG A 141 1.93 15.80 17.06
CA ARG A 141 1.93 16.83 18.13
C ARG A 141 0.54 17.38 18.41
N MET A 142 0.07 17.27 19.65
CA MET A 142 -1.16 17.93 20.13
C MET A 142 -0.79 19.25 20.81
N ALA A 143 -1.44 20.35 20.47
CA ALA A 143 -1.23 21.63 21.16
C ALA A 143 -2.07 21.69 22.43
N CYS A 144 -1.46 22.10 23.55
CA CYS A 144 -2.18 22.34 24.80
C CYS A 144 -3.16 23.51 24.63
N SER A 145 -4.45 23.32 24.96
CA SER A 145 -5.50 24.35 24.89
C SER A 145 -5.24 25.58 25.78
N TYR A 146 -4.34 25.48 26.75
CA TYR A 146 -4.02 26.56 27.71
C TYR A 146 -2.79 27.39 27.34
N CYS A 147 -1.72 26.75 26.87
CA CYS A 147 -0.43 27.41 26.61
C CYS A 147 0.15 27.14 25.22
N ASN A 148 -0.58 26.41 24.36
CA ASN A 148 -0.20 26.02 23.00
C ASN A 148 1.10 25.21 22.87
N THR A 149 1.67 24.74 23.98
CA THR A 149 2.84 23.85 23.93
C THR A 149 2.47 22.54 23.25
N ALA A 150 3.36 22.07 22.37
CA ALA A 150 3.25 20.77 21.73
C ALA A 150 3.53 19.64 22.73
N ASN A 151 2.63 18.66 22.78
CA ASN A 151 2.71 17.50 23.64
C ASN A 151 2.58 16.21 22.82
N ALA A 152 3.16 15.13 23.35
CA ALA A 152 3.01 13.79 22.78
C ALA A 152 1.58 13.28 22.97
N VAL A 153 1.08 12.51 22.01
CA VAL A 153 -0.21 11.82 22.10
C VAL A 153 -0.19 10.84 23.28
N GLY A 154 -1.27 10.79 24.06
CA GLY A 154 -1.38 9.96 25.26
C GLY A 154 -0.83 10.62 26.53
N ALA A 155 -0.16 11.78 26.44
CA ALA A 155 0.26 12.51 27.63
C ALA A 155 -0.96 13.02 28.42
N GLY A 156 -1.06 12.69 29.71
CA GLY A 156 -2.18 13.13 30.56
C GLY A 156 -2.12 14.61 30.95
N ARG A 157 -0.93 15.23 30.93
CA ARG A 157 -0.70 16.62 31.33
C ARG A 157 0.30 17.31 30.41
N CYS A 158 0.17 18.62 30.28
CA CYS A 158 1.08 19.45 29.49
C CYS A 158 2.49 19.50 30.11
N VAL A 159 3.50 19.25 29.28
CA VAL A 159 4.93 19.28 29.67
C VAL A 159 5.40 20.66 30.12
N ALA A 160 4.76 21.74 29.63
CA ALA A 160 5.13 23.11 29.99
C ALA A 160 4.31 23.70 31.13
N CYS A 161 2.97 23.62 31.08
CA CYS A 161 2.09 24.32 32.04
C CYS A 161 1.37 23.38 33.03
N GLY A 162 1.49 22.06 32.88
CA GLY A 162 0.84 21.09 33.77
C GLY A 162 -0.68 20.96 33.64
N ALA A 163 -1.31 21.66 32.69
CA ALA A 163 -2.74 21.55 32.41
C ALA A 163 -3.14 20.13 31.94
N PRO A 164 -4.37 19.65 32.22
CA PRO A 164 -4.85 18.39 31.67
C PRO A 164 -4.93 18.46 30.14
N LEU A 165 -4.69 17.33 29.47
CA LEU A 165 -4.74 17.22 28.00
C LEU A 165 -5.82 16.27 27.50
N GLY A 166 -6.79 15.90 28.35
CA GLY A 166 -7.83 14.92 28.01
C GLY A 166 -8.76 15.37 26.89
N ASP A 167 -9.05 16.67 26.85
CA ASP A 167 -9.90 17.35 25.86
C ASP A 167 -9.29 17.40 24.46
N VAL A 168 -7.95 17.38 24.37
CA VAL A 168 -7.22 17.44 23.09
C VAL A 168 -6.70 16.06 22.63
N GLN A 169 -6.99 14.98 23.36
CA GLN A 169 -6.59 13.64 22.93
C GLN A 169 -7.35 13.21 21.67
N PRO A 170 -6.68 12.56 20.71
CA PRO A 170 -7.36 11.90 19.62
C PRO A 170 -8.23 10.76 20.14
N SER A 171 -9.33 10.49 19.43
CA SER A 171 -10.25 9.40 19.74
C SER A 171 -10.52 8.56 18.49
N GLY A 172 -11.07 7.36 18.66
CA GLY A 172 -11.50 6.53 17.54
C GLY A 172 -12.91 6.90 17.07
N CYS A 173 -13.12 6.98 15.76
CA CYS A 173 -14.45 7.08 15.18
C CYS A 173 -15.28 5.86 15.63
N PRO A 174 -16.47 6.05 16.21
CA PRO A 174 -17.26 4.94 16.76
C PRO A 174 -17.78 3.98 15.68
N GLN A 175 -17.81 4.39 14.41
CA GLN A 175 -18.31 3.57 13.32
C GLN A 175 -17.22 2.75 12.62
N CYS A 176 -16.05 3.33 12.37
CA CYS A 176 -15.00 2.69 11.55
C CYS A 176 -13.65 2.56 12.25
N GLY A 177 -13.50 3.02 13.49
CA GLY A 177 -12.26 2.93 14.25
C GLY A 177 -11.14 3.89 13.80
N PHE A 178 -11.39 4.73 12.79
CA PHE A 178 -10.42 5.72 12.31
C PHE A 178 -10.08 6.75 13.39
N VAL A 179 -8.80 7.08 13.59
CA VAL A 179 -8.40 8.07 14.60
C VAL A 179 -8.79 9.47 14.13
N VAL A 180 -9.57 10.16 14.95
CA VAL A 180 -10.07 11.51 14.73
C VAL A 180 -9.47 12.45 15.77
N LEU A 181 -9.19 13.68 15.36
CA LEU A 181 -8.64 14.72 16.23
C LEU A 181 -9.74 15.43 17.01
N ALA A 182 -9.38 15.98 18.17
CA ALA A 182 -10.27 16.83 18.95
C ALA A 182 -10.78 18.01 18.10
N GLY A 183 -12.10 18.14 17.99
CA GLY A 183 -12.78 19.20 17.23
C GLY A 183 -13.22 18.83 15.80
N GLU A 184 -12.87 17.65 15.28
CA GLU A 184 -13.41 17.18 14.01
C GLU A 184 -14.91 16.84 14.14
N LYS A 185 -15.77 17.46 13.32
CA LYS A 185 -17.23 17.26 13.35
C LYS A 185 -17.71 16.08 12.49
N GLN A 186 -16.87 15.61 11.56
CA GLN A 186 -17.14 14.48 10.69
C GLN A 186 -15.88 13.65 10.53
N CYS A 187 -16.04 12.33 10.54
CA CYS A 187 -14.96 11.39 10.30
C CYS A 187 -14.47 11.52 8.85
N PRO A 188 -13.19 11.83 8.62
CA PRO A 188 -12.67 12.01 7.27
C PRO A 188 -12.62 10.69 6.48
N ASN A 189 -12.65 9.54 7.16
CA ASN A 189 -12.58 8.23 6.52
C ASN A 189 -13.96 7.69 6.07
N CYS A 190 -14.99 7.82 6.92
CA CYS A 190 -16.31 7.22 6.63
C CYS A 190 -17.47 8.24 6.57
N GLY A 191 -17.19 9.53 6.76
CA GLY A 191 -18.21 10.60 6.75
C GLY A 191 -19.14 10.63 7.96
N GLN A 192 -18.96 9.72 8.93
CA GLN A 192 -19.79 9.67 10.13
C GLN A 192 -19.70 10.98 10.92
N LYS A 193 -20.84 11.53 11.33
CA LYS A 193 -20.86 12.70 12.22
C LYS A 193 -20.29 12.34 13.59
N LEU A 194 -19.33 13.12 14.04
CA LEU A 194 -18.68 13.01 15.34
C LEU A 194 -19.36 13.98 16.31
N ARG A 195 -19.41 13.62 17.60
CA ARG A 195 -20.00 14.46 18.66
C ARG A 195 -18.99 15.44 19.22
#